data_AF-A0A558BMY7-F1
#
_entry.id   AF-A0A558BMY7-F1
#
_cell.length_a   1.000
_cell.length_b   1.000
_cell.length_c   1.000
_cell.angle_alpha   90.00
_cell.angle_beta   90.00
_cell.angle_gamma   90.00
#
_symmetry.space_group_name_H-M   'P 1'
#
loop_
_entity.id
_entity.type
_entity.pdbx_description
1 polymer ?
#
loop_
_entity_poly.entity_id
_entity_poly.type
_entity_poly.pdbx_seq_one_letter_code
_entity_poly.pdbx_strand_id
1 'polypeptide(L)'
;MPTRTITLAYRKVLDVNSPKPWDKLVLADSYRELRMQAQLYNPGGQYRTFGELLHYVPGAEKLHFLVGGSIGGYVQQLKGVMPDIVNNVGRYFLKFTRYQFELINSDLHDPSKHQVAINFYTEPLHWHDTIASYLLVSDATAPAEANGEVLTHLFQLQPYLTIHSLRPAEPAATVG
;
A
#
# COMPACT_ATOMS: atom_id res chain seq x y z
N MET A 1 4.17 13.95 -27.03
CA MET A 1 3.06 13.08 -26.56
C MET A 1 2.45 13.73 -25.33
N PRO A 2 1.13 13.76 -25.15
CA PRO A 2 0.51 14.32 -23.95
C PRO A 2 0.95 13.54 -22.69
N THR A 3 1.63 14.22 -21.76
CA THR A 3 2.13 13.62 -20.51
C THR A 3 0.98 13.25 -19.58
N ARG A 4 0.78 11.95 -19.34
CA ARG A 4 -0.21 11.46 -18.38
C ARG A 4 0.45 11.35 -17.02
N THR A 5 -0.21 11.87 -15.98
CA THR A 5 0.27 11.73 -14.61
C THR A 5 -0.57 10.67 -13.91
N ILE A 6 0.07 9.67 -13.32
CA ILE A 6 -0.59 8.58 -12.61
C ILE A 6 -0.16 8.53 -11.14
N THR A 7 -1.02 7.98 -10.30
CA THR A 7 -0.64 7.48 -8.97
C THR A 7 -0.83 5.97 -8.97
N LEU A 8 0.17 5.23 -8.48
CA LEU A 8 0.06 3.79 -8.30
C LEU A 8 -0.39 3.47 -6.87
N ALA A 9 -1.17 2.41 -6.72
CA ALA A 9 -1.43 1.77 -5.43
C ALA A 9 -0.85 0.36 -5.43
N TYR A 10 -0.11 0.02 -4.37
CA TYR A 10 0.40 -1.33 -4.12
C TYR A 10 -0.16 -1.87 -2.82
N ARG A 11 -0.86 -3.01 -2.90
CA ARG A 11 -1.39 -3.71 -1.72
C ARG A 11 -0.44 -4.83 -1.30
N LYS A 12 0.27 -4.62 -0.20
CA LYS A 12 1.08 -5.65 0.45
C LYS A 12 0.21 -6.45 1.41
N VAL A 13 -0.07 -7.71 1.08
CA VAL A 13 -0.79 -8.65 1.95
C VAL A 13 0.22 -9.37 2.85
N LEU A 14 -0.12 -9.47 4.14
CA LEU A 14 0.69 -10.09 5.17
C LEU A 14 -0.13 -11.18 5.86
N ASP A 15 0.47 -12.35 6.01
CA ASP A 15 -0.07 -13.53 6.70
C ASP A 15 1.06 -14.38 7.29
N VAL A 16 0.72 -15.51 7.89
CA VAL A 16 1.67 -16.44 8.52
C VAL A 16 2.77 -16.96 7.57
N ASN A 17 2.54 -16.95 6.25
CA ASN A 17 3.50 -17.40 5.25
C ASN A 17 4.45 -16.29 4.79
N SER A 18 4.29 -15.06 5.31
CA SER A 18 5.13 -13.94 4.92
C SER A 18 6.58 -14.15 5.35
N PRO A 19 7.54 -14.18 4.41
CA PRO A 19 8.88 -14.68 4.70
C PRO A 19 9.77 -13.63 5.38
N LYS A 20 9.51 -12.33 5.18
CA LYS A 20 10.42 -11.26 5.59
C LYS A 20 10.31 -10.95 7.08
N PRO A 21 11.42 -10.63 7.77
CA PRO A 21 11.38 -10.23 9.18
C PRO A 21 10.45 -9.05 9.46
N TRP A 22 10.48 -8.02 8.60
CA TRP A 22 9.58 -6.86 8.72
C TRP A 22 8.11 -7.27 8.68
N ASP A 23 7.74 -8.14 7.72
CA ASP A 23 6.37 -8.65 7.57
C ASP A 23 5.89 -9.35 8.85
N LYS A 24 6.75 -10.20 9.43
CA LYS A 24 6.44 -10.95 10.66
C LYS A 24 6.24 -10.04 11.87
N LEU A 25 7.03 -8.98 12.00
CA LEU A 25 6.91 -8.02 13.09
C LEU A 25 5.61 -7.22 12.98
N VAL A 26 5.28 -6.75 11.77
CA VAL A 26 4.00 -6.07 11.49
C VAL A 26 2.82 -6.98 11.83
N LEU A 27 2.87 -8.25 11.41
CA LEU A 27 1.80 -9.21 11.68
C LEU A 27 1.64 -9.50 13.18
N ALA A 28 2.74 -9.69 13.91
CA ALA A 28 2.70 -9.97 15.34
C ALA A 28 2.11 -8.81 16.14
N ASP A 29 2.54 -7.58 15.85
CA ASP A 29 2.08 -6.41 16.59
C ASP A 29 0.64 -6.02 16.23
N SER A 30 0.26 -6.09 14.95
CA SER A 30 -1.13 -5.85 14.55
C SER A 30 -2.08 -6.90 15.14
N TYR A 31 -1.66 -8.16 15.26
CA TYR A 31 -2.45 -9.19 15.94
C TYR A 31 -2.63 -8.88 17.43
N ARG A 32 -1.54 -8.52 18.12
CA ARG A 32 -1.60 -8.16 19.55
C ARG A 32 -2.53 -6.96 19.76
N GLU A 33 -2.40 -5.93 18.93
CA GLU A 33 -3.27 -4.76 18.98
C GLU A 33 -4.74 -5.11 18.72
N LEU A 34 -5.02 -5.94 17.71
CA LEU A 34 -6.37 -6.44 17.44
C LEU A 34 -6.96 -7.12 18.67
N ARG A 35 -6.21 -8.01 19.33
CA ARG A 35 -6.70 -8.69 20.54
C ARG A 35 -7.01 -7.75 21.69
N MET A 36 -6.24 -6.67 21.85
CA MET A 36 -6.52 -5.66 22.88
C MET A 36 -7.76 -4.85 22.52
N GLN A 37 -7.82 -4.30 21.30
CA GLN A 37 -8.92 -3.46 20.85
C GLN A 37 -10.24 -4.23 20.78
N ALA A 38 -10.21 -5.50 20.34
CA ALA A 38 -11.39 -6.34 20.24
C ALA A 38 -12.09 -6.59 21.60
N GLN A 39 -11.40 -6.46 22.73
CA GLN A 39 -12.04 -6.60 24.05
C GLN A 39 -13.14 -5.57 24.28
N LEU A 40 -12.98 -4.35 23.74
CA LEU A 40 -13.98 -3.28 23.82
C LEU A 40 -15.22 -3.60 22.97
N TYR A 41 -15.05 -4.32 21.86
CA TYR A 41 -16.12 -4.71 20.94
C TYR A 41 -16.72 -6.08 21.26
N ASN A 42 -16.06 -6.86 22.12
CA ASN A 42 -16.43 -8.24 22.44
C ASN A 42 -16.25 -8.54 23.94
N PRO A 43 -16.88 -7.77 24.85
CA PRO A 43 -16.65 -7.91 26.29
C PRO A 43 -17.07 -9.28 26.84
N GLY A 44 -18.09 -9.90 26.23
CA GLY A 44 -18.56 -11.24 26.59
C GLY A 44 -17.82 -12.38 25.89
N GLY A 45 -16.85 -12.09 25.01
CA GLY A 45 -16.13 -13.12 24.24
C GLY A 45 -17.02 -13.96 23.32
N GLN A 46 -18.16 -13.43 22.90
CA GLN A 46 -19.16 -14.15 22.10
C GLN A 46 -18.67 -14.40 20.66
N TYR A 47 -17.90 -13.47 20.12
CA TYR A 47 -17.39 -13.55 18.75
C TYR A 47 -15.96 -14.06 18.74
N ARG A 48 -15.63 -14.90 17.76
CA ARG A 48 -14.32 -15.53 17.64
C ARG A 48 -13.47 -14.87 16.56
N THR A 49 -14.10 -14.32 15.54
CA THR A 49 -13.42 -13.83 14.33
C THR A 49 -13.70 -12.35 14.09
N PHE A 50 -12.80 -11.71 13.36
CA PHE A 50 -13.00 -10.33 12.90
C PHE A 50 -14.25 -10.19 12.02
N GLY A 51 -14.54 -11.19 11.19
CA GLY A 51 -15.76 -11.19 10.35
C GLY A 51 -17.05 -11.19 11.18
N GLU A 52 -17.09 -11.96 12.27
CA GLU A 52 -18.25 -11.93 13.20
C GLU A 52 -18.37 -10.57 13.90
N LEU A 53 -17.25 -9.97 14.33
CA LEU A 53 -17.27 -8.62 14.90
C LEU A 53 -17.83 -7.61 13.89
N LEU A 54 -17.37 -7.64 12.64
CA LEU A 54 -17.89 -6.75 11.58
C LEU A 54 -19.38 -6.96 11.32
N HIS A 55 -19.86 -8.20 11.39
CA HIS A 55 -21.25 -8.52 11.07
C HIS A 55 -22.22 -8.17 12.21
N TYR A 56 -21.84 -8.44 13.47
CA TYR A 56 -22.75 -8.37 14.60
C TYR A 56 -22.52 -7.17 15.53
N VAL A 57 -21.34 -6.53 15.51
CA VAL A 57 -21.00 -5.45 16.43
C VAL A 57 -20.92 -4.11 15.69
N PRO A 58 -21.91 -3.22 15.88
CA PRO A 58 -21.87 -1.89 15.29
C PRO A 58 -20.61 -1.13 15.72
N GLY A 59 -19.91 -0.52 14.76
CA GLY A 59 -18.68 0.23 15.04
C GLY A 59 -17.40 -0.60 14.92
N ALA A 60 -17.48 -1.93 14.75
CA ALA A 60 -16.30 -2.79 14.63
C ALA A 60 -15.42 -2.47 13.41
N GLU A 61 -15.94 -1.76 12.40
CA GLU A 61 -15.15 -1.24 11.28
C GLU A 61 -14.03 -0.28 11.73
N LYS A 62 -14.16 0.33 12.91
CA LYS A 62 -13.11 1.17 13.50
C LYS A 62 -11.86 0.39 13.88
N LEU A 63 -11.94 -0.93 14.02
CA LEU A 63 -10.78 -1.79 14.29
C LEU A 63 -9.70 -1.66 13.22
N HIS A 64 -10.06 -1.39 11.96
CA HIS A 64 -9.07 -1.08 10.91
C HIS A 64 -8.17 0.10 11.31
N PHE A 65 -8.77 1.19 11.78
CA PHE A 65 -8.03 2.39 12.19
C PHE A 65 -7.26 2.16 13.49
N LEU A 66 -7.92 1.59 14.50
CA LEU A 66 -7.33 1.35 15.83
C LEU A 66 -6.11 0.43 15.74
N VAL A 67 -6.23 -0.69 15.03
CA VAL A 67 -5.12 -1.63 14.84
C VAL A 67 -4.02 -1.04 13.96
N GLY A 68 -4.40 -0.27 12.93
CA GLY A 68 -3.45 0.41 12.05
C GLY A 68 -2.48 1.35 12.78
N GLY A 69 -2.86 1.90 13.94
CA GLY A 69 -1.96 2.71 14.77
C GLY A 69 -0.71 1.95 15.24
N SER A 70 -0.81 0.65 15.48
CA SER A 70 0.31 -0.19 15.95
C SER A 70 1.44 -0.35 14.93
N ILE A 71 1.15 -0.17 13.63
CA ILE A 71 2.11 -0.45 12.57
C ILE A 71 2.91 0.78 12.11
N GLY A 72 2.58 1.97 12.63
CA GLY A 72 3.14 3.23 12.13
C GLY A 72 4.66 3.29 12.18
N GLY A 73 5.27 2.79 13.26
CA GLY A 73 6.73 2.71 13.39
C GLY A 73 7.40 1.82 12.34
N TYR A 74 6.76 0.72 11.95
CA TYR A 74 7.26 -0.16 10.89
C TYR A 74 7.20 0.49 9.52
N VAL A 75 6.14 1.26 9.24
CA VAL A 75 6.04 2.01 7.98
C VAL A 75 7.11 3.10 7.91
N GLN A 76 7.41 3.78 9.02
CA GLN A 76 8.50 4.77 9.06
C GLN A 76 9.87 4.17 8.74
N GLN A 77 10.14 2.92 9.11
CA GLN A 77 11.38 2.22 8.78
C GLN A 77 11.60 2.07 7.27
N LEU A 78 10.53 2.08 6.47
CA LEU A 78 10.60 2.04 5.00
C LEU A 78 11.11 3.36 4.40
N LYS A 79 11.18 4.45 5.19
CA LYS A 79 11.68 5.76 4.76
C LYS A 79 11.01 6.29 3.48
N GLY A 80 9.71 6.01 3.32
CA GLY A 80 8.93 6.42 2.14
C GLY A 80 9.24 5.65 0.86
N VAL A 81 10.00 4.56 0.90
CA VAL A 81 10.32 3.73 -0.26
C VAL A 81 9.37 2.54 -0.35
N MET A 82 8.75 2.35 -1.51
CA MET A 82 7.79 1.27 -1.75
C MET A 82 8.45 -0.10 -1.51
N PRO A 83 7.90 -0.95 -0.62
CA PRO A 83 8.42 -2.30 -0.43
C PRO A 83 8.12 -3.17 -1.65
N ASP A 84 8.94 -4.19 -1.89
CA ASP A 84 8.70 -5.26 -2.87
C ASP A 84 8.71 -4.84 -4.35
N ILE A 85 8.75 -3.53 -4.66
CA ILE A 85 8.78 -3.03 -6.04
C ILE A 85 10.16 -2.48 -6.39
N VAL A 86 10.79 -3.12 -7.36
CA VAL A 86 12.06 -2.68 -7.95
C VAL A 86 11.91 -2.47 -9.45
N ASN A 87 12.78 -1.64 -10.03
CA ASN A 87 12.88 -1.52 -11.48
C ASN A 87 13.61 -2.74 -12.09
N ASN A 88 13.72 -2.80 -13.41
CA ASN A 88 14.34 -3.91 -14.13
C ASN A 88 15.84 -4.12 -13.82
N VAL A 89 16.51 -3.18 -13.14
CA VAL A 89 17.89 -3.34 -12.64
C VAL A 89 17.96 -3.69 -11.15
N GLY A 90 16.81 -3.98 -10.51
CA GLY A 90 16.74 -4.43 -9.12
C GLY A 90 16.84 -3.31 -8.09
N ARG A 91 16.68 -2.04 -8.48
CA ARG A 91 16.72 -0.89 -7.56
C ARG A 91 15.33 -0.44 -7.16
N TYR A 92 15.13 -0.15 -5.88
CA TYR A 92 13.95 0.57 -5.41
C TYR A 92 13.94 1.99 -5.98
N PHE A 93 12.78 2.42 -6.46
CA PHE A 93 12.62 3.71 -7.13
C PHE A 93 11.29 4.39 -6.82
N LEU A 94 10.24 3.59 -6.56
CA LEU A 94 8.93 4.12 -6.17
C LEU A 94 8.98 4.66 -4.75
N LYS A 95 8.54 5.91 -4.60
CA LYS A 95 8.30 6.54 -3.30
C LYS A 95 6.80 6.54 -3.00
N PHE A 96 6.44 6.39 -1.73
CA PHE A 96 5.07 6.53 -1.25
C PHE A 96 4.98 7.64 -0.20
N THR A 97 3.86 8.36 -0.20
CA THR A 97 3.57 9.43 0.77
C THR A 97 2.38 9.10 1.66
N ARG A 98 1.54 8.15 1.25
CA ARG A 98 0.34 7.75 1.97
C ARG A 98 0.27 6.23 2.03
N TYR A 99 -0.30 5.74 3.12
CA TYR A 99 -0.64 4.34 3.27
C TYR A 99 -1.98 4.17 3.99
N GLN A 100 -2.58 3.00 3.84
CA GLN A 100 -3.81 2.62 4.54
C GLN A 100 -3.70 1.16 4.99
N PHE A 101 -3.90 0.95 6.29
CA PHE A 101 -3.96 -0.39 6.88
C PHE A 101 -5.35 -0.99 6.76
N GLU A 102 -5.41 -2.31 6.57
CA GLU A 102 -6.64 -3.08 6.45
C GLU A 102 -6.49 -4.42 7.19
N LEU A 103 -7.43 -4.74 8.09
CA LEU A 103 -7.63 -6.11 8.56
C LEU A 103 -8.37 -6.88 7.46
N ILE A 104 -7.78 -7.96 6.95
CA ILE A 104 -8.46 -8.82 5.96
C ILE A 104 -9.24 -9.91 6.69
N ASN A 105 -8.57 -10.61 7.60
CA ASN A 105 -9.16 -11.68 8.37
C ASN A 105 -8.40 -11.87 9.69
N SER A 106 -9.08 -12.37 10.71
CA SER A 106 -8.42 -12.84 11.93
C SER A 106 -9.36 -13.71 12.75
N ASP A 107 -8.79 -14.72 13.39
CA ASP A 107 -9.37 -15.36 14.58
C ASP A 107 -8.72 -14.71 15.80
N LEU A 108 -9.48 -14.34 16.84
CA LEU A 108 -8.98 -13.65 18.03
C LEU A 108 -8.15 -14.57 18.96
N HIS A 109 -8.16 -15.87 18.70
CA HIS A 109 -7.50 -16.91 19.48
C HIS A 109 -6.47 -17.70 18.67
N ASP A 110 -6.42 -17.53 17.34
CA ASP A 110 -5.47 -18.20 16.46
C ASP A 110 -4.70 -17.19 15.58
N PRO A 111 -3.45 -16.83 15.96
CA PRO A 111 -2.63 -15.89 15.20
C PRO A 111 -2.31 -16.40 13.78
N SER A 112 -2.39 -17.71 13.51
CA SER A 112 -2.14 -18.25 12.17
C SER A 112 -3.20 -17.84 11.15
N LYS A 113 -4.38 -17.39 11.62
CA LYS A 113 -5.47 -16.88 10.80
C LYS A 113 -5.45 -15.37 10.63
N HIS A 114 -4.49 -14.69 11.27
CA HIS A 114 -4.35 -13.25 11.14
C HIS A 114 -3.81 -12.90 9.76
N GLN A 115 -4.55 -12.06 9.04
CA GLN A 115 -4.21 -11.57 7.72
C GLN A 115 -4.54 -10.08 7.63
N VAL A 116 -3.57 -9.30 7.19
CA VAL A 116 -3.68 -7.85 7.07
C VAL A 116 -3.14 -7.38 5.71
N ALA A 117 -3.53 -6.18 5.31
CA ALA A 117 -2.94 -5.50 4.16
C ALA A 117 -2.49 -4.09 4.52
N ILE A 118 -1.45 -3.64 3.82
CA ILE A 118 -1.04 -2.25 3.78
C ILE A 118 -1.09 -1.80 2.32
N ASN A 119 -1.96 -0.85 2.04
CA ASN A 119 -2.09 -0.21 0.74
C ASN A 119 -1.19 1.02 0.71
N PHE A 120 -0.14 1.01 -0.10
CA PHE A 120 0.77 2.13 -0.30
C PHE A 120 0.42 2.90 -1.56
N TYR A 121 0.48 4.23 -1.52
CA TYR A 121 0.17 5.10 -2.65
C TYR A 121 1.39 5.93 -3.04
N THR A 122 1.77 5.87 -4.32
CA THR A 122 2.98 6.56 -4.78
C THR A 122 2.83 8.07 -4.79
N GLU A 123 3.97 8.75 -4.84
CA GLU A 123 4.01 10.11 -5.41
C GLU A 123 3.54 10.09 -6.89
N PRO A 124 3.11 11.23 -7.44
CA PRO A 124 2.72 11.30 -8.85
C PRO A 124 3.88 10.91 -9.77
N LEU A 125 3.57 10.10 -10.78
CA LEU A 125 4.52 9.64 -11.80
C LEU A 125 4.06 10.09 -13.17
N HIS A 126 5.00 10.43 -14.04
CA HIS A 126 4.70 10.52 -15.47
C HIS A 126 4.68 9.12 -16.06
N TRP A 127 3.57 8.78 -16.72
CA TRP A 127 3.45 7.56 -17.51
C TRP A 127 3.85 7.87 -18.95
N HIS A 128 4.99 7.30 -19.38
CA HIS A 128 5.53 7.49 -20.72
C HIS A 128 4.96 6.46 -21.68
N ASP A 129 5.03 5.18 -21.31
CA ASP A 129 4.57 4.09 -22.19
C ASP A 129 4.30 2.79 -21.41
N THR A 130 3.71 1.82 -22.11
CA THR A 130 3.50 0.45 -21.64
C THR A 130 4.06 -0.53 -22.67
N ILE A 131 5.01 -1.36 -22.23
CA ILE A 131 5.67 -2.36 -23.08
C ILE A 131 5.30 -3.73 -22.54
N ALA A 132 4.33 -4.41 -23.17
CA ALA A 132 3.74 -5.64 -22.65
C ALA A 132 3.28 -5.48 -21.18
N SER A 133 3.85 -6.25 -20.24
CA SER A 133 3.54 -6.14 -18.81
C SER A 133 4.40 -5.09 -18.08
N TYR A 134 5.13 -4.23 -18.78
CA TYR A 134 6.01 -3.24 -18.16
C TYR A 134 5.45 -1.83 -18.30
N LEU A 135 5.65 -1.02 -17.27
CA LEU A 135 5.38 0.42 -17.26
C LEU A 135 6.69 1.18 -17.33
N LEU A 136 6.78 2.12 -18.27
CA LEU A 136 7.85 3.12 -18.32
C LEU A 136 7.37 4.39 -17.64
N VAL A 137 8.02 4.76 -16.54
CA VAL A 137 7.64 5.91 -15.72
C VAL A 137 8.82 6.80 -15.35
N SER A 138 8.56 8.06 -15.02
CA SER A 138 9.50 8.93 -14.32
C SER A 138 8.83 9.62 -13.14
N ASP A 139 9.61 10.12 -12.20
CA ASP A 139 9.11 10.98 -11.11
C ASP A 139 8.53 12.26 -11.72
N ALA A 140 7.28 12.60 -11.40
CA ALA A 140 6.63 13.81 -11.94
C ALA A 140 7.11 15.10 -11.27
N THR A 141 7.86 14.98 -10.17
CA THR A 141 8.39 16.11 -9.40
C THR A 141 9.90 16.28 -9.58
N ALA A 142 10.56 15.34 -10.27
CA ALA A 142 11.97 15.45 -10.55
C ALA A 142 12.24 16.61 -11.52
N PRO A 143 13.28 17.43 -11.28
CA PRO A 143 13.70 18.44 -12.23
C PRO A 143 14.14 17.76 -13.53
N ALA A 144 13.88 18.41 -14.66
CA ALA A 144 14.46 18.00 -15.93
C ALA A 144 15.99 18.13 -15.85
N GLU A 145 16.70 17.19 -16.46
CA GLU A 145 18.15 17.30 -16.61
C GLU A 145 18.50 18.52 -17.48
N ALA A 146 19.73 19.04 -17.34
CA ALA A 146 20.15 20.28 -18.02
C ALA A 146 20.06 20.22 -19.56
N ASN A 147 20.06 19.00 -20.12
CA ASN A 147 19.90 18.70 -21.55
C ASN A 147 18.44 18.40 -21.97
N GLY A 148 17.48 18.48 -21.06
CA GLY A 148 16.09 18.08 -21.29
C GLY A 148 15.85 16.57 -21.25
N GLU A 149 16.83 15.79 -20.81
CA GLU A 149 16.69 14.35 -20.60
C GLU A 149 15.79 14.05 -19.39
N VAL A 150 15.03 12.95 -19.50
CA VAL A 150 14.14 12.48 -18.44
C VAL A 150 14.66 11.13 -17.96
N LEU A 151 15.04 11.07 -16.68
CA LEU A 151 15.42 9.81 -16.05
C LEU A 151 14.18 8.93 -15.85
N THR A 152 14.23 7.72 -16.40
CA THR A 152 13.09 6.81 -16.39
C THR A 152 13.38 5.51 -15.63
N HIS A 153 12.30 4.86 -15.24
CA HIS A 153 12.30 3.53 -14.65
C HIS A 153 11.34 2.65 -15.43
N LEU A 154 11.87 1.53 -15.93
CA LEU A 154 11.09 0.43 -16.47
C LEU A 154 10.92 -0.61 -15.37
N PHE A 155 9.67 -1.03 -15.13
CA PHE A 155 9.37 -2.03 -14.11
C PHE A 155 8.13 -2.84 -14.53
N GLN A 156 8.03 -4.07 -14.01
CA GLN A 156 6.95 -4.98 -14.38
C GLN A 156 5.72 -4.75 -13.50
N LEU A 157 4.54 -4.76 -14.11
CA LEU A 157 3.27 -4.92 -13.41
C LEU A 157 3.26 -6.29 -12.71
N GLN A 158 3.06 -6.25 -11.40
CA GLN A 158 3.02 -7.43 -10.54
C GLN A 158 1.69 -7.51 -9.80
N PRO A 159 1.34 -8.67 -9.21
CA PRO A 159 0.11 -8.79 -8.44
C PRO A 159 -0.04 -7.68 -7.40
N TYR A 160 -1.28 -7.21 -7.23
CA TYR A 160 -1.66 -6.17 -6.26
C TYR A 160 -1.10 -4.76 -6.51
N LEU A 161 -0.45 -4.53 -7.65
CA LEU A 161 -0.12 -3.20 -8.13
C LEU A 161 -1.15 -2.73 -9.16
N THR A 162 -1.68 -1.53 -8.98
CA THR A 162 -2.65 -0.93 -9.92
C THR A 162 -2.41 0.56 -10.11
N ILE A 163 -2.92 1.11 -11.21
CA ILE A 163 -3.06 2.55 -11.38
C ILE A 163 -4.29 2.98 -10.56
N HIS A 164 -4.04 3.71 -9.47
CA HIS A 164 -5.09 4.21 -8.57
C HIS A 164 -5.80 5.44 -9.15
N SER A 165 -5.04 6.33 -9.80
CA SER A 165 -5.60 7.51 -10.45
C SER A 165 -4.81 7.86 -11.70
N LEU A 166 -5.49 8.49 -12.66
CA LEU A 166 -4.91 9.01 -13.89
C LEU A 166 -5.42 10.43 -14.11
N ARG A 167 -4.49 11.36 -14.30
CA ARG A 167 -4.76 12.71 -14.79
C ARG A 167 -4.23 12.80 -16.23
N PRO A 168 -5.10 13.02 -17.23
CA PRO A 168 -4.66 13.24 -18.60
C PRO A 168 -3.87 14.55 -18.70
N ALA A 169 -3.03 14.67 -19.72
CA ALA A 169 -2.38 15.94 -20.02
C ALA A 169 -3.46 16.99 -20.29
N GLU A 170 -3.34 18.17 -19.69
CA GLU A 170 -4.21 19.29 -20.00
C GLU A 170 -3.94 19.69 -21.47
N PRO A 171 -4.96 19.82 -22.33
CA PRO A 171 -4.75 20.32 -23.67
C PRO A 171 -4.19 21.74 -23.55
N ALA A 172 -3.11 22.04 -24.28
CA ALA A 172 -2.54 23.38 -24.33
C ALA A 172 -3.66 24.38 -24.62
N ALA A 173 -3.86 25.35 -23.72
CA ALA A 173 -4.88 26.38 -23.90
C ALA A 173 -4.66 27.04 -25.26
N THR A 174 -5.60 26.85 -26.18
CA THR A 174 -5.67 27.61 -27.42
C THR A 174 -5.88 29.06 -27.04
N VAL A 175 -4.80 29.83 -27.05
CA VAL A 175 -4.85 31.29 -26.98
C VAL A 175 -5.48 31.74 -28.31
N GLY A 176 -6.72 32.23 -28.24
CA GLY A 176 -7.44 32.83 -29.36
C GLY A 176 -7.05 34.27 -29.60
#